data_AF-A0A246S473-F1
#
_entry.id   AF-A0A246S473-F1
#
_cell.length_a   1.000
_cell.length_b   1.000
_cell.length_c   1.000
_cell.angle_alpha   90.00
_cell.angle_beta   90.00
_cell.angle_gamma   90.00
#
_symmetry.space_group_name_H-M   'P 1'
#
loop_
_entity.id
_entity.type
_entity.pdbx_description
1 polymer ?
#
loop_
_entity_poly.entity_id
_entity_poly.type
_entity_poly.pdbx_seq_one_letter_code
_entity_poly.pdbx_strand_id
1 'polypeptide(L)'
;MKRSFMIAIAVTLIVFSSNAQARQFNGNGQPACLTENLLDQIIDAAVSRNTAGIEYLLNNGCVVPRSGIQVSVIDTKILRGKVKVRAFIGGQPVELWTTIEALSR
;
A
#
# COMPACT_ATOMS: atom_id res chain seq x y z
N MET A 1 42.38 -32.27 31.46
CA MET A 1 41.19 -31.45 31.79
C MET A 1 40.87 -30.61 30.56
N LYS A 2 40.06 -31.14 29.63
CA LYS A 2 38.60 -30.96 29.47
C LYS A 2 38.28 -29.56 28.90
N ARG A 3 38.35 -29.39 27.57
CA ARG A 3 37.23 -29.55 26.61
C ARG A 3 36.00 -28.68 26.98
N SER A 4 36.09 -27.35 27.06
CA SER A 4 34.87 -26.53 27.28
C SER A 4 34.89 -25.09 26.74
N PHE A 5 35.91 -24.63 26.02
CA PHE A 5 36.05 -23.19 25.70
C PHE A 5 35.96 -22.86 24.20
N MET A 6 35.15 -23.61 23.44
CA MET A 6 35.06 -23.38 21.99
C MET A 6 33.64 -23.62 21.42
N ILE A 7 32.59 -23.38 22.22
CA ILE A 7 31.20 -23.51 21.78
C ILE A 7 30.34 -22.42 22.46
N ALA A 8 30.53 -21.15 22.10
CA ALA A 8 29.65 -20.07 22.58
C ALA A 8 29.49 -18.94 21.55
N ILE A 9 29.62 -19.23 20.25
CA ILE A 9 29.39 -18.26 19.16
C ILE A 9 28.59 -18.96 18.05
N ALA A 10 27.47 -19.57 18.41
CA ALA A 10 26.69 -20.35 17.44
C ALA A 10 25.18 -20.36 17.74
N VAL A 11 24.64 -19.33 18.38
CA VAL A 11 23.18 -19.20 18.51
C VAL A 11 22.86 -17.72 18.55
N THR A 12 21.78 -17.33 17.88
CA THR A 12 21.10 -16.02 17.95
C THR A 12 21.40 -14.99 16.85
N LEU A 13 21.58 -15.44 15.61
CA LEU A 13 21.11 -14.67 14.45
C LEU A 13 19.64 -15.05 14.23
N ILE A 14 18.75 -14.54 15.09
CA ILE A 14 17.31 -14.57 14.82
C ILE A 14 17.09 -13.60 13.68
N VAL A 15 16.97 -14.18 12.50
CA VAL A 15 16.61 -13.50 11.25
C VAL A 15 15.25 -12.87 11.48
N PHE A 16 15.20 -11.55 11.64
CA PHE A 16 13.96 -10.79 11.56
C PHE A 16 13.52 -10.86 10.10
N SER A 17 12.77 -11.91 9.76
CA SER A 17 12.08 -12.01 8.48
C SER A 17 11.05 -10.88 8.42
N SER A 18 11.45 -9.74 7.86
CA SER A 18 10.54 -8.68 7.46
C SER A 18 9.64 -9.25 6.38
N ASN A 19 8.51 -9.82 6.80
CA ASN A 19 7.46 -10.23 5.89
C ASN A 19 6.93 -8.97 5.23
N ALA A 20 7.44 -8.65 4.04
CA ALA A 20 6.78 -7.75 3.12
C ALA A 20 5.40 -8.35 2.87
N GLN A 21 4.38 -7.83 3.56
CA GLN A 21 3.02 -8.34 3.42
C GLN A 21 2.55 -7.98 2.02
N ALA A 22 2.54 -8.98 1.13
CA ALA A 22 1.77 -8.90 -0.10
C ALA A 22 0.32 -8.59 0.30
N ARG A 23 -0.23 -7.54 -0.30
CA ARG A 23 -1.63 -7.15 -0.13
C ARG A 23 -2.23 -7.04 -1.50
N GLN A 24 -3.54 -6.99 -1.57
CA GLN A 24 -4.26 -6.78 -2.82
C GLN A 24 -5.37 -5.76 -2.62
N PHE A 25 -5.68 -5.03 -3.68
CA PHE A 25 -6.88 -4.21 -3.70
C PHE A 25 -8.12 -5.11 -3.51
N ASN A 26 -9.07 -4.68 -2.67
CA ASN A 26 -10.30 -5.41 -2.40
C ASN A 26 -11.46 -5.04 -3.36
N GLY A 27 -11.30 -3.99 -4.17
CA GLY A 27 -12.27 -3.57 -5.19
C GLY A 27 -13.54 -2.91 -4.63
N ASN A 28 -13.49 -2.34 -3.42
CA ASN A 28 -14.64 -1.74 -2.73
C ASN A 28 -14.97 -0.29 -3.16
N GLY A 29 -14.50 0.15 -4.33
CA GLY A 29 -14.74 1.51 -4.83
C GLY A 29 -13.80 2.59 -4.29
N GLN A 30 -12.82 2.23 -3.46
CA GLN A 30 -11.83 3.18 -2.96
C GLN A 30 -10.87 3.62 -4.08
N PRO A 31 -10.52 4.92 -4.16
CA PRO A 31 -9.64 5.44 -5.18
C PRO A 31 -8.17 5.17 -4.85
N ALA A 32 -7.37 4.98 -5.90
CA ALA A 32 -5.92 5.02 -5.83
C ALA A 32 -5.41 6.09 -6.80
N CYS A 33 -4.52 6.97 -6.34
CA CYS A 33 -4.07 8.14 -7.10
C CYS A 33 -2.55 8.23 -7.20
N LEU A 34 -2.04 8.87 -8.25
CA LEU A 34 -0.59 9.02 -8.49
C LEU A 34 0.11 9.84 -7.39
N THR A 35 -0.62 10.73 -6.70
CA THR A 35 -0.09 11.54 -5.61
C THR A 35 -1.03 11.54 -4.42
N GLU A 36 -0.48 11.75 -3.21
CA GLU A 36 -1.28 11.91 -1.99
C GLU A 36 -2.24 13.11 -2.10
N ASN A 37 -1.80 14.20 -2.73
CA ASN A 37 -2.64 15.39 -2.91
C ASN A 37 -3.86 15.12 -3.80
N LEU A 38 -3.72 14.29 -4.84
CA LEU A 38 -4.86 13.86 -5.66
C LEU A 38 -5.81 12.95 -4.88
N LEU A 39 -5.26 12.06 -4.04
CA LEU A 39 -6.06 11.23 -3.13
C LEU A 39 -6.89 12.11 -2.18
N ASP A 40 -6.30 13.18 -1.66
CA ASP A 40 -6.97 14.09 -0.73
C ASP A 40 -8.11 14.84 -1.43
N GLN A 41 -7.84 15.36 -2.62
CA GLN A 41 -8.85 16.04 -3.42
C GLN A 41 -10.03 15.12 -3.80
N ILE A 42 -9.79 13.85 -4.14
CA ILE A 42 -10.88 12.95 -4.52
C ILE A 42 -11.70 12.51 -3.31
N ILE A 43 -11.07 12.36 -2.13
CA ILE A 43 -11.77 12.13 -0.87
C ILE A 43 -12.63 13.34 -0.52
N ASP A 44 -12.09 14.56 -0.61
CA ASP A 44 -12.83 15.79 -0.34
C ASP A 44 -14.00 15.96 -1.32
N ALA A 45 -13.80 15.65 -2.60
CA ALA A 45 -14.85 15.66 -3.61
C ALA A 45 -15.94 14.61 -3.30
N ALA A 46 -15.56 13.42 -2.84
CA ALA A 46 -16.50 12.38 -2.42
C ALA A 46 -17.32 12.78 -1.19
N VAL A 47 -16.68 13.33 -0.16
CA VAL A 47 -17.33 13.79 1.07
C VAL A 47 -18.30 14.95 0.77
N SER A 48 -17.91 15.88 -0.09
CA SER A 48 -18.74 17.01 -0.53
C SER A 48 -19.78 16.67 -1.60
N ARG A 49 -19.84 15.41 -2.06
CA ARG A 49 -20.72 14.95 -3.14
C ARG A 49 -20.52 15.70 -4.47
N ASN A 50 -19.31 16.20 -4.71
CA ASN A 50 -18.94 16.85 -5.95
C ASN A 50 -18.61 15.82 -7.05
N THR A 51 -19.65 15.31 -7.71
CA THR A 51 -19.51 14.29 -8.76
C THR A 51 -18.62 14.72 -9.92
N ALA A 52 -18.71 15.99 -10.34
CA ALA A 52 -17.86 16.54 -11.39
C ALA A 52 -16.37 16.54 -10.99
N GLY A 53 -16.07 16.87 -9.73
CA GLY A 53 -14.72 16.79 -9.17
C GLY A 53 -14.18 15.37 -9.13
N ILE A 54 -15.01 14.40 -8.73
CA ILE A 54 -14.65 12.97 -8.74
C ILE A 54 -14.32 12.51 -10.17
N GLU A 55 -15.21 12.79 -11.13
CA GLU A 55 -15.03 12.41 -12.52
C GLU A 55 -13.78 13.05 -13.13
N TYR A 56 -13.54 14.34 -12.85
CA TYR A 56 -12.33 15.00 -13.27
C TYR A 56 -11.08 14.29 -12.73
N LEU A 57 -11.03 14.00 -11.43
CA LEU A 57 -9.85 13.37 -10.81
C LEU A 57 -9.63 11.93 -11.30
N LEU A 58 -10.70 11.17 -11.55
CA LEU A 58 -10.60 9.82 -12.16
C LEU A 58 -10.05 9.84 -13.59
N ASN A 59 -10.14 10.97 -14.29
CA ASN A 59 -9.52 11.15 -15.61
C ASN A 59 -8.13 11.82 -15.52
N ASN A 60 -7.75 12.35 -14.36
CA ASN A 60 -6.55 13.18 -14.17
C ASN A 60 -5.63 12.66 -13.04
N GLY A 61 -5.45 11.35 -12.97
CA GLY A 61 -4.43 10.72 -12.12
C GLY A 61 -4.95 9.97 -10.89
N CYS A 62 -6.26 9.77 -10.78
CA CYS A 62 -6.85 8.77 -9.90
C CYS A 62 -7.48 7.64 -10.72
N VAL A 63 -7.58 6.46 -10.12
CA VAL A 63 -8.29 5.30 -10.67
C VAL A 63 -9.05 4.61 -9.54
N VAL A 64 -10.05 3.80 -9.88
CA VAL A 64 -10.68 2.87 -8.94
C VAL A 64 -10.18 1.47 -9.26
N PRO A 65 -9.25 0.91 -8.48
CA PRO A 65 -8.68 -0.41 -8.75
C PRO A 65 -9.73 -1.52 -8.62
N ARG A 66 -9.62 -2.53 -9.49
CA ARG A 66 -10.40 -3.77 -9.35
C ARG A 66 -9.82 -4.62 -8.21
N SER A 67 -10.62 -5.55 -7.71
CA SER A 67 -10.17 -6.52 -6.71
C SER A 67 -9.07 -7.43 -7.27
N GLY A 68 -8.20 -7.93 -6.39
CA GLY A 68 -7.17 -8.92 -6.71
C GLY A 68 -5.90 -8.36 -7.38
N ILE A 69 -5.83 -7.05 -7.63
CA ILE A 69 -4.58 -6.41 -8.07
C ILE A 69 -3.58 -6.45 -6.92
N GLN A 70 -2.50 -7.19 -7.13
CA GLN A 70 -1.44 -7.37 -6.14
C GLN A 70 -0.62 -6.08 -5.98
N VAL A 71 -0.33 -5.76 -4.73
CA VAL A 71 0.44 -4.60 -4.33
C VAL A 71 1.48 -4.91 -3.25
N SER A 72 2.59 -4.18 -3.30
CA SER A 72 3.52 -4.06 -2.18
C SER A 72 3.30 -2.73 -1.47
N VAL A 73 3.14 -2.74 -0.16
CA VAL A 73 3.09 -1.50 0.63
C VAL A 73 4.50 -0.92 0.73
N ILE A 74 4.65 0.35 0.31
CA ILE A 74 5.92 1.09 0.31
C ILE A 74 6.02 2.00 1.53
N ASP A 75 4.93 2.73 1.83
CA ASP A 75 4.85 3.68 2.94
C ASP A 75 3.45 3.65 3.55
N THR A 76 3.35 3.91 4.85
CA THR A 76 2.10 3.90 5.60
C THR A 76 2.01 5.12 6.49
N LYS A 77 1.05 6.01 6.20
CA LYS A 77 0.70 7.14 7.05
C LYS A 77 -0.46 6.74 7.96
N ILE A 78 -0.15 5.93 8.98
CA ILE A 78 -1.14 5.31 9.89
C ILE A 78 -2.13 6.34 10.45
N LEU A 79 -1.64 7.49 10.92
CA LEU A 79 -2.47 8.54 11.51
C LEU A 79 -3.46 9.18 10.52
N ARG A 80 -3.21 9.06 9.21
CA ARG A 80 -4.07 9.61 8.16
C ARG A 80 -4.86 8.54 7.41
N GLY A 81 -4.71 7.26 7.76
CA GLY A 81 -5.36 6.14 7.06
C GLY A 81 -4.90 5.96 5.60
N LYS A 82 -3.75 6.52 5.22
CA LYS A 82 -3.25 6.49 3.82
C LYS A 82 -2.04 5.59 3.70
N VAL A 83 -1.92 4.95 2.55
CA VAL A 83 -0.79 4.07 2.21
C VAL A 83 -0.29 4.37 0.81
N LYS A 84 1.02 4.32 0.64
CA LYS A 84 1.67 4.29 -0.67
C LYS A 84 1.95 2.85 -1.03
N VAL A 85 1.52 2.44 -2.22
CA VAL A 85 1.65 1.08 -2.71
C VAL A 85 2.33 1.06 -4.07
N ARG A 86 3.00 -0.06 -4.38
CA ARG A 86 3.45 -0.42 -5.71
C ARG A 86 2.52 -1.48 -6.25
N ALA A 87 1.69 -1.13 -7.22
CA ALA A 87 0.82 -2.05 -7.94
C ALA A 87 1.53 -2.56 -9.20
N PHE A 88 1.26 -3.80 -9.59
CA PHE A 88 1.82 -4.39 -10.81
C PHE A 88 0.71 -4.56 -11.85
N ILE A 89 0.66 -3.66 -12.84
CA ILE A 89 -0.36 -3.65 -13.89
C ILE A 89 0.32 -4.01 -15.21
N GLY A 90 -0.08 -5.12 -15.83
CA GLY A 90 0.56 -5.58 -17.07
C GLY A 90 2.07 -5.85 -16.93
N GLY A 91 2.53 -6.22 -15.73
CA GLY A 91 3.95 -6.44 -15.43
C GLY A 91 4.76 -5.16 -15.16
N GLN A 92 4.17 -3.98 -15.30
CA GLN A 92 4.82 -2.71 -15.00
C GLN A 92 4.47 -2.25 -13.58
N PRO A 93 5.47 -1.87 -12.75
CA PRO A 93 5.23 -1.32 -11.43
C PRO A 93 4.72 0.13 -11.54
N VAL A 94 3.63 0.43 -10.85
CA VAL A 94 3.06 1.78 -10.72
C VAL A 94 2.92 2.11 -9.24
N GLU A 95 3.41 3.26 -8.83
CA GLU A 95 3.26 3.73 -7.44
C GLU A 95 2.00 4.58 -7.29
N LEU A 96 1.19 4.24 -6.29
CA LEU A 96 -0.10 4.88 -6.04
C LEU A 96 -0.29 5.15 -4.54
N TRP A 97 -1.03 6.18 -4.22
CA TRP A 97 -1.55 6.48 -2.91
C TRP A 97 -3.01 6.04 -2.83
N THR A 98 -3.39 5.35 -1.75
CA THR A 98 -4.76 4.90 -1.51
C THR A 98 -5.07 4.94 -0.02
N THR A 99 -6.34 4.75 0.35
CA THR A 99 -6.76 4.50 1.73
C THR A 99 -6.37 3.07 2.16
N ILE A 100 -6.08 2.85 3.44
CA ILE A 100 -5.68 1.53 3.95
C ILE A 100 -6.81 0.51 3.83
N GLU A 101 -8.06 0.99 3.89
CA GLU A 101 -9.30 0.25 3.73
C GLU A 101 -9.54 -0.24 2.29
N ALA A 102 -8.78 0.28 1.31
CA ALA A 102 -8.79 -0.23 -0.06
C ALA A 102 -8.06 -1.58 -0.19
N LEU A 103 -7.28 -1.98 0.82
CA LEU A 103 -6.44 -3.16 0.77
C LEU A 103 -6.97 -4.29 1.66
N SER A 104 -6.82 -5.50 1.14
CA SER A 104 -7.02 -6.76 1.86
C SER A 104 -5.69 -7.49 2.02
N ARG A 105 -5.66 -8.42 2.98
CA ARG A 105 -4.56 -9.38 3.13
C ARG A 105 -4.65 -10.45 2.06
#